data_AF-B3V4R3-F1
#
_entry.id   AF-B3V4R3-F1
#
_cell.length_a   1.000
_cell.length_b   1.000
_cell.length_c   1.000
_cell.angle_alpha   90.00
_cell.angle_beta   90.00
_cell.angle_gamma   90.00
#
_symmetry.space_group_name_H-M   'P 1'
#
loop_
_entity.id
_entity.type
_entity.pdbx_description
1 polymer ?
#
loop_
_entity_poly.entity_id
_entity_poly.type
_entity_poly.pdbx_seq_one_letter_code
_entity_poly.pdbx_strand_id
1 'polypeptide(L)'
;MPPNSNDVNFLIFDLADYANFTSHNDWILLSKQRSNDKYLALVVNAIKKASSLSHTPGKTEIHHIIPRSVGGLETPWNKILVTTEMHQELHRIRYAIYGNHNDGLAIRFRDGDPTRYPERAKLSHRSQIKNGVGLGDRRLQSEKGKLGGKIQTDLKVKKYLEKQSQSIIQFHLSGSRWVNKLVNPPLEVIYQPKEIQLTADLKRKMEQAIFSSPAQEHFRSFLETDRGNFTSGIAKVIKTFMGETISSPRKRAWGWEIVELLNGELIDLV
;
A
#
# COMPACT_ATOMS: atom_id res chain seq x y z
N MET A 1 -27.31 -27.26 -6.17
CA MET A 1 -27.23 -27.88 -4.83
C MET A 1 -25.80 -28.36 -4.65
N PRO A 2 -25.15 -28.12 -3.49
CA PRO A 2 -23.85 -28.74 -3.21
C PRO A 2 -24.03 -30.27 -3.21
N PRO A 3 -23.02 -31.04 -3.68
CA PRO A 3 -23.09 -32.51 -3.65
C PRO A 3 -23.23 -33.02 -2.21
N ASN A 4 -23.95 -34.12 -2.05
CA ASN A 4 -24.19 -34.78 -0.77
C ASN A 4 -22.84 -35.27 -0.20
N SER A 5 -22.51 -34.90 1.04
CA SER A 5 -21.16 -35.02 1.62
C SER A 5 -20.68 -36.44 1.92
N ASN A 6 -21.47 -37.47 1.62
CA ASN A 6 -21.28 -38.81 2.17
C ASN A 6 -20.73 -39.87 1.18
N ASP A 7 -20.58 -39.56 -0.12
CA ASP A 7 -20.25 -40.58 -1.13
C ASP A 7 -18.99 -40.33 -1.95
N VAL A 8 -18.14 -39.38 -1.55
CA VAL A 8 -16.87 -39.19 -2.25
C VAL A 8 -15.75 -38.98 -1.26
N ASN A 9 -14.87 -39.97 -1.15
CA ASN A 9 -13.50 -39.80 -0.68
C ASN A 9 -12.79 -38.86 -1.66
N PHE A 10 -13.11 -37.57 -1.58
CA PHE A 10 -12.34 -36.54 -2.25
C PHE A 10 -11.00 -36.50 -1.54
N LEU A 11 -9.99 -37.13 -2.16
CA LEU A 11 -8.59 -36.91 -1.83
C LEU A 11 -8.40 -35.39 -1.83
N ILE A 12 -8.36 -34.78 -0.66
CA ILE A 12 -7.87 -33.42 -0.50
C ILE A 12 -6.47 -33.41 -1.14
N PHE A 13 -6.06 -32.31 -1.79
CA PHE A 13 -4.66 -32.13 -2.15
C PHE A 13 -3.83 -32.31 -0.88
N ASP A 14 -3.32 -33.52 -0.64
CA ASP A 14 -2.36 -33.73 0.43
C ASP A 14 -1.09 -33.07 -0.09
N LEU A 15 -0.74 -31.92 0.46
CA LEU A 15 0.45 -31.18 0.05
C LEU A 15 1.71 -32.06 0.17
N ALA A 16 1.67 -33.10 1.01
CA ALA A 16 2.72 -34.12 1.09
C ALA A 16 2.89 -34.88 -0.24
N ASP A 17 1.81 -35.18 -0.97
CA ASP A 17 1.86 -35.88 -2.27
C ASP A 17 2.64 -35.07 -3.31
N TYR A 18 2.67 -33.74 -3.16
CA TYR A 18 3.24 -32.82 -4.16
C TYR A 18 4.53 -32.13 -3.68
N ALA A 19 4.97 -32.36 -2.45
CA ALA A 19 6.14 -31.70 -1.87
C ALA A 19 7.43 -31.95 -2.68
N ASN A 20 7.49 -33.09 -3.37
CA ASN A 20 8.64 -33.51 -4.18
C ASN A 20 8.51 -33.15 -5.67
N PHE A 21 7.47 -32.41 -6.06
CA PHE A 21 7.29 -32.05 -7.47
C PHE A 21 8.30 -30.98 -7.85
N THR A 22 9.02 -31.21 -8.94
CA THR A 22 10.05 -30.31 -9.46
C THR A 22 9.84 -29.94 -10.92
N SER A 23 8.92 -30.63 -11.61
CA SER A 23 8.71 -30.47 -13.04
C SER A 23 7.25 -30.74 -13.47
N HIS A 24 6.92 -30.35 -14.70
CA HIS A 24 5.66 -30.77 -15.34
C HIS A 24 5.58 -32.28 -15.58
N ASN A 25 6.70 -32.99 -15.67
CA ASN A 25 6.71 -34.44 -15.86
C ASN A 25 6.15 -35.19 -14.65
N ASP A 26 6.32 -34.64 -13.45
CA ASP A 26 5.79 -35.25 -12.22
C ASP A 26 4.25 -35.30 -12.26
N TRP A 27 3.62 -34.24 -12.77
CA TRP A 27 2.16 -34.21 -13.02
C TRP A 27 1.72 -35.26 -14.05
N ILE A 28 2.51 -35.46 -15.11
CA ILE A 28 2.23 -36.45 -16.16
C ILE A 28 2.37 -37.88 -15.61
N LEU A 29 3.36 -38.13 -14.75
CA LEU A 29 3.55 -39.43 -14.11
C LEU A 29 2.40 -39.71 -13.14
N LEU A 30 2.01 -38.73 -12.32
CA LEU A 30 0.90 -38.86 -11.39
C LEU A 30 -0.43 -39.12 -12.11
N SER A 31 -0.69 -38.45 -13.25
CA SER A 31 -1.93 -38.68 -14.01
C SER A 31 -2.03 -40.11 -14.57
N LYS A 32 -0.90 -40.76 -14.84
CA LYS A 32 -0.88 -42.18 -15.25
C LYS A 32 -1.22 -43.11 -14.10
N GLN A 33 -0.77 -42.79 -12.88
CA GLN A 33 -1.09 -43.54 -11.67
C GLN A 33 -2.56 -43.33 -11.24
N ARG A 34 -3.10 -42.14 -11.48
CA ARG A 34 -4.47 -41.74 -11.14
C ARG A 34 -5.32 -41.49 -12.38
N SER A 35 -5.48 -42.52 -13.22
CA SER A 35 -6.15 -42.40 -14.54
C SER A 35 -7.60 -41.93 -14.52
N ASN A 36 -8.29 -42.06 -13.37
CA ASN A 36 -9.68 -41.61 -13.18
C ASN A 36 -9.81 -40.17 -12.65
N ASP A 37 -8.69 -39.49 -12.37
CA ASP A 37 -8.71 -38.11 -11.86
C ASP A 37 -8.90 -37.12 -13.02
N LYS A 38 -10.12 -36.59 -13.12
CA LYS A 38 -10.51 -35.63 -14.17
C LYS A 38 -9.72 -34.31 -14.09
N TYR A 39 -9.31 -33.88 -12.90
CA TYR A 39 -8.51 -32.66 -12.75
C TYR A 39 -7.10 -32.87 -13.28
N LEU A 40 -6.45 -33.98 -12.90
CA LEU A 40 -5.11 -34.31 -13.39
C LEU A 40 -5.10 -34.49 -14.92
N ALA A 41 -6.13 -35.13 -15.48
CA ALA A 41 -6.26 -35.26 -16.93
C ALA A 41 -6.32 -33.89 -17.63
N LEU A 42 -7.08 -32.93 -17.07
CA LEU A 42 -7.18 -31.58 -17.62
C LEU A 42 -5.87 -30.79 -17.45
N VAL A 43 -5.20 -30.90 -16.31
CA VAL A 43 -3.88 -30.28 -16.06
C VAL A 43 -2.84 -30.80 -17.06
N VAL A 44 -2.77 -32.12 -17.28
CA VAL A 44 -1.82 -32.70 -18.25
C VAL A 44 -2.12 -32.26 -19.67
N ASN A 45 -3.39 -32.18 -20.05
CA ASN A 45 -3.79 -31.61 -21.33
C ASN A 45 -3.36 -30.14 -21.45
N ALA A 46 -3.54 -29.36 -20.39
CA ALA A 46 -3.14 -27.96 -20.34
C ALA A 46 -1.61 -27.78 -20.45
N ILE A 47 -0.82 -28.59 -19.73
CA ILE A 47 0.65 -28.64 -19.83
C ILE A 47 1.08 -28.90 -21.28
N LYS A 48 0.48 -29.90 -21.94
CA LYS A 48 0.80 -30.26 -23.33
C LYS A 48 0.47 -29.13 -24.32
N LYS A 49 -0.60 -28.39 -24.07
CA LYS A 49 -1.01 -27.25 -24.91
C LYS A 49 -0.20 -25.98 -24.64
N ALA A 50 0.28 -25.80 -23.40
CA ALA A 50 0.98 -24.58 -22.98
C ALA A 50 2.19 -24.25 -23.85
N SER A 51 2.91 -25.26 -24.37
CA SER A 51 4.06 -25.04 -25.27
C SER A 51 3.69 -24.41 -26.62
N SER A 52 2.42 -24.50 -27.02
CA SER A 52 1.90 -23.91 -28.27
C SER A 52 1.21 -22.56 -28.07
N LEU A 53 1.02 -22.14 -26.81
CA LEU A 53 0.35 -20.90 -26.47
C LEU A 53 1.37 -19.77 -26.31
N SER A 54 1.05 -18.61 -26.88
CA SER A 54 1.73 -17.35 -26.58
C SER A 54 0.86 -16.49 -25.66
N HIS A 55 1.51 -15.70 -24.79
CA HIS A 55 0.77 -14.83 -23.88
C HIS A 55 0.04 -13.74 -24.68
N THR A 56 -1.28 -13.83 -24.70
CA THR A 56 -2.19 -12.84 -25.29
C THR A 56 -3.15 -12.34 -24.20
N PRO A 57 -3.05 -11.06 -23.79
CA PRO A 57 -3.94 -10.49 -22.77
C PRO A 57 -5.42 -10.70 -23.09
N GLY A 58 -6.19 -11.13 -22.11
CA GLY A 58 -7.64 -11.41 -22.24
C GLY A 58 -8.00 -12.75 -22.90
N LYS A 59 -7.07 -13.40 -23.62
CA LYS A 59 -7.29 -14.72 -24.23
C LYS A 59 -6.57 -15.85 -23.50
N THR A 60 -5.43 -15.55 -22.90
CA THR A 60 -4.61 -16.51 -22.17
C THR A 60 -4.21 -15.97 -20.81
N GLU A 61 -4.04 -16.87 -19.85
CA GLU A 61 -3.80 -16.53 -18.45
C GLU A 61 -2.90 -17.58 -17.80
N ILE A 62 -2.21 -17.17 -16.74
CA ILE A 62 -1.43 -18.09 -15.92
C ILE A 62 -2.36 -18.73 -14.89
N HIS A 63 -2.41 -20.05 -14.87
CA HIS A 63 -3.09 -20.83 -13.85
C HIS A 63 -2.07 -21.52 -12.94
N HIS A 64 -2.28 -21.45 -11.63
CA HIS A 64 -1.56 -22.27 -10.67
C HIS A 64 -2.26 -23.63 -10.54
N ILE A 65 -1.53 -24.71 -10.83
CA ILE A 65 -2.01 -26.09 -10.68
C ILE A 65 -2.40 -26.32 -9.21
N ILE A 66 -1.46 -26.06 -8.29
CA ILE A 66 -1.73 -25.98 -6.86
C ILE A 66 -1.97 -24.49 -6.52
N PRO A 67 -3.17 -24.10 -6.05
CA PRO A 67 -3.46 -22.72 -5.70
C PRO A 67 -2.52 -22.19 -4.60
N ARG A 68 -2.11 -20.92 -4.71
CA ARG A 68 -1.35 -20.25 -3.63
C ARG A 68 -2.09 -20.25 -2.30
N SER A 69 -3.43 -20.16 -2.32
CA SER A 69 -4.25 -20.14 -1.11
C SER A 69 -4.18 -21.42 -0.29
N VAL A 70 -3.69 -22.52 -0.87
CA VAL A 70 -3.45 -23.79 -0.18
C VAL A 70 -1.95 -24.14 -0.14
N GLY A 71 -1.05 -23.15 -0.29
CA GLY A 71 0.39 -23.37 -0.19
C GLY A 71 1.12 -23.69 -1.50
N GLY A 72 0.46 -23.57 -2.65
CA GLY A 72 1.11 -23.74 -3.95
C GLY A 72 2.26 -22.75 -4.17
N LEU A 73 3.40 -23.28 -4.64
CA LEU A 73 4.63 -22.51 -4.85
C LEU A 73 4.56 -21.64 -6.12
N GLU A 74 5.38 -20.58 -6.17
CA GLU A 74 5.53 -19.68 -7.33
C GLU A 74 6.54 -20.18 -8.38
N THR A 75 6.72 -21.48 -8.46
CA THR A 75 7.67 -22.14 -9.35
C THR A 75 7.11 -22.27 -10.77
N PRO A 76 7.96 -22.31 -11.82
CA PRO A 76 7.50 -22.49 -13.20
C PRO A 76 6.68 -23.76 -13.41
N TRP A 77 7.01 -24.87 -12.73
CA TRP A 77 6.29 -26.14 -12.86
C TRP A 77 4.88 -26.12 -12.25
N ASN A 78 4.59 -25.18 -11.35
CA ASN A 78 3.26 -25.02 -10.77
C ASN A 78 2.39 -24.04 -11.58
N LYS A 79 2.96 -23.39 -12.61
CA LYS A 79 2.31 -22.35 -13.40
C LYS A 79 2.21 -22.79 -14.86
N ILE A 80 0.99 -22.82 -15.37
CA ILE A 80 0.72 -23.17 -16.76
C ILE A 80 -0.01 -22.03 -17.46
N LEU A 81 0.39 -21.73 -18.69
CA LEU A 81 -0.34 -20.82 -19.55
C LEU A 81 -1.52 -21.56 -20.17
N VAL A 82 -2.73 -21.06 -19.95
CA VAL A 82 -3.98 -21.67 -20.41
C VAL A 82 -4.86 -20.62 -21.08
N THR A 83 -5.83 -21.04 -21.90
CA THR A 83 -6.86 -20.10 -22.40
C THR A 83 -7.81 -19.71 -21.28
N THR A 84 -8.50 -18.58 -21.42
CA THR A 84 -9.48 -18.10 -20.43
C THR A 84 -10.57 -19.15 -20.14
N GLU A 85 -11.04 -19.85 -21.18
CA GLU A 85 -12.05 -20.91 -21.06
C GLU A 85 -11.51 -22.12 -20.29
N MET A 86 -10.28 -22.53 -20.59
CA MET A 86 -9.64 -23.65 -19.92
C MET A 86 -9.34 -23.34 -18.44
N HIS A 87 -8.94 -22.10 -18.15
CA HIS A 87 -8.75 -21.63 -16.78
C HIS A 87 -10.07 -21.70 -15.99
N GLN A 88 -11.18 -21.29 -16.59
CA GLN A 88 -12.50 -21.40 -15.97
C GLN A 88 -12.89 -22.85 -15.71
N GLU A 89 -12.63 -23.74 -16.67
CA GLU A 89 -12.93 -25.16 -16.51
C GLU A 89 -12.07 -25.83 -15.42
N LEU A 90 -10.80 -25.47 -15.32
CA LEU A 90 -9.92 -25.91 -14.23
C LEU A 90 -10.48 -25.50 -12.86
N HIS A 91 -10.98 -24.27 -12.71
CA HIS A 91 -11.65 -23.85 -11.49
C HIS A 91 -12.95 -24.63 -11.23
N ARG A 92 -13.79 -24.89 -12.24
CA ARG A 92 -15.03 -25.66 -12.10
C ARG A 92 -14.78 -27.08 -11.63
N ILE A 93 -13.85 -27.79 -12.26
CA ILE A 93 -13.49 -29.16 -11.86
C ILE A 93 -12.89 -29.16 -10.46
N ARG A 94 -11.98 -28.23 -10.16
CA ARG A 94 -11.39 -28.13 -8.82
C ARG A 94 -12.45 -27.82 -7.75
N TYR A 95 -13.40 -26.94 -8.03
CA TYR A 95 -14.52 -26.68 -7.12
C TYR A 95 -15.41 -27.91 -6.93
N ALA A 96 -15.72 -28.64 -8.01
CA ALA A 96 -16.55 -29.84 -7.95
C ALA A 96 -15.90 -30.98 -7.15
N ILE A 97 -14.57 -31.10 -7.20
CA ILE A 97 -13.81 -32.13 -6.48
C ILE A 97 -13.56 -31.71 -5.03
N TYR A 98 -13.01 -30.51 -4.79
CA TYR A 98 -12.48 -30.14 -3.48
C TYR A 98 -13.41 -29.22 -2.68
N GLY A 99 -14.49 -28.71 -3.28
CA GLY A 99 -15.40 -27.76 -2.63
C GLY A 99 -14.73 -26.43 -2.22
N ASN A 100 -13.56 -26.10 -2.78
CA ASN A 100 -12.76 -24.96 -2.34
C ASN A 100 -13.48 -23.63 -2.62
N HIS A 101 -13.74 -22.86 -1.56
CA HIS A 101 -14.47 -21.58 -1.67
C HIS A 101 -13.86 -20.60 -2.67
N ASN A 102 -12.52 -20.55 -2.79
CA ASN A 102 -11.83 -19.63 -3.69
C ASN A 102 -12.05 -19.99 -5.16
N ASP A 103 -12.16 -21.29 -5.48
CA ASP A 103 -12.53 -21.73 -6.82
C ASP A 103 -13.98 -21.34 -7.14
N GLY A 104 -14.89 -21.54 -6.19
CA GLY A 104 -16.27 -21.09 -6.31
C GLY A 104 -16.41 -19.57 -6.48
N LEU A 105 -15.51 -18.78 -5.88
CA LEU A 105 -15.43 -17.33 -6.11
C LEU A 105 -14.90 -17.04 -7.52
N ALA A 106 -13.80 -17.66 -7.94
CA ALA A 106 -13.21 -17.46 -9.27
C ALA A 106 -14.23 -17.75 -10.38
N ILE A 107 -14.98 -18.86 -10.25
CA ILE A 107 -16.08 -19.22 -11.16
C ILE A 107 -17.13 -18.11 -11.19
N ARG A 108 -17.63 -17.70 -10.02
CA ARG A 108 -18.69 -16.66 -9.90
C ARG A 108 -18.27 -15.30 -10.45
N PHE A 109 -16.99 -14.94 -10.35
CA PHE A 109 -16.48 -13.69 -10.88
C PHE A 109 -16.37 -13.72 -12.42
N ARG A 110 -16.13 -14.89 -13.01
CA ARG A 110 -15.98 -15.07 -14.46
C ARG A 110 -17.28 -15.41 -15.19
N ASP A 111 -18.15 -16.20 -14.58
CA ASP A 111 -19.50 -16.48 -15.10
C ASP A 111 -20.44 -15.29 -14.87
N GLY A 112 -19.99 -14.27 -14.12
CA GLY A 112 -20.78 -13.07 -13.85
C GLY A 112 -20.83 -12.17 -15.07
N ASP A 113 -22.04 -11.80 -15.48
CA ASP A 113 -22.28 -10.61 -16.30
C ASP A 113 -21.53 -9.41 -15.67
N PRO A 114 -20.57 -8.78 -16.37
CA PRO A 114 -19.80 -7.67 -15.83
C PRO A 114 -20.67 -6.51 -15.36
N THR A 115 -21.91 -6.38 -15.86
CA THR A 115 -22.88 -5.38 -15.39
C THR A 115 -23.35 -5.63 -13.95
N ARG A 116 -23.23 -6.86 -13.42
CA ARG A 116 -23.61 -7.23 -12.05
C ARG A 116 -22.49 -7.01 -11.03
N TYR A 117 -21.26 -6.75 -11.47
CA TYR A 117 -20.13 -6.51 -10.57
C TYR A 117 -20.34 -5.27 -9.67
N PRO A 118 -20.78 -4.11 -10.21
CA PRO A 118 -21.12 -2.95 -9.38
C PRO A 118 -22.18 -3.25 -8.33
N GLU A 119 -23.21 -4.03 -8.66
CA GLU A 119 -24.26 -4.41 -7.71
C GLU A 119 -23.74 -5.33 -6.61
N ARG A 120 -22.92 -6.32 -6.95
CA ARG A 120 -22.26 -7.21 -5.97
C ARG A 120 -21.30 -6.45 -5.06
N ALA A 121 -20.55 -5.50 -5.60
CA ALA A 121 -19.69 -4.62 -4.80
C ALA A 121 -20.52 -3.80 -3.81
N LYS A 122 -21.65 -3.22 -4.25
CA LYS A 122 -22.61 -2.51 -3.38
C LYS A 122 -23.20 -3.43 -2.30
N LEU A 123 -23.60 -4.65 -2.65
CA LEU A 123 -24.14 -5.63 -1.70
C LEU A 123 -23.08 -6.07 -0.67
N SER A 124 -21.85 -6.35 -1.12
CA SER A 124 -20.72 -6.66 -0.24
C SER A 124 -20.45 -5.52 0.74
N HIS A 125 -20.42 -4.27 0.24
CA HIS A 125 -20.25 -3.10 1.08
C HIS A 125 -21.37 -2.94 2.12
N ARG A 126 -22.63 -3.11 1.72
CA ARG A 126 -23.78 -3.10 2.64
C ARG A 126 -23.68 -4.20 3.69
N SER A 127 -23.26 -5.41 3.29
CA SER A 127 -23.05 -6.54 4.21
C SER A 127 -21.92 -6.26 5.21
N GLN A 128 -20.81 -5.69 4.75
CA GLN A 128 -19.70 -5.27 5.62
C GLN A 128 -20.14 -4.23 6.65
N ILE A 129 -20.92 -3.23 6.23
CA ILE A 129 -21.51 -2.24 7.15
C ILE A 129 -22.45 -2.92 8.16
N LYS A 130 -23.37 -3.75 7.68
CA LYS A 130 -24.36 -4.44 8.54
C LYS A 130 -23.70 -5.32 9.59
N ASN A 131 -22.65 -6.04 9.22
CA ASN A 131 -21.96 -6.98 10.10
C ASN A 131 -20.82 -6.34 10.91
N GLY A 132 -20.57 -5.04 10.74
CA GLY A 132 -19.50 -4.34 11.47
C GLY A 132 -18.09 -4.86 11.15
N VAL A 133 -17.84 -5.32 9.92
CA VAL A 133 -16.54 -5.84 9.48
C VAL A 133 -15.99 -5.03 8.31
N GLY A 134 -14.68 -5.09 8.07
CA GLY A 134 -14.07 -4.43 6.91
C GLY A 134 -14.26 -2.92 6.94
N LEU A 135 -15.00 -2.36 5.98
CA LEU A 135 -15.33 -0.92 5.95
C LEU A 135 -16.42 -0.52 6.96
N GLY A 136 -17.18 -1.49 7.50
CA GLY A 136 -18.17 -1.25 8.56
C GLY A 136 -17.56 -1.13 9.96
N ASP A 137 -16.34 -1.62 10.14
CA ASP A 137 -15.60 -1.51 11.40
C ASP A 137 -14.94 -0.12 11.49
N ARG A 138 -15.52 0.76 12.32
CA ARG A 138 -15.01 2.13 12.53
C ARG A 138 -13.59 2.15 13.07
N ARG A 139 -13.21 1.18 13.91
CA ARG A 139 -11.86 1.09 14.47
C ARG A 139 -10.87 0.76 13.37
N LEU A 140 -11.17 -0.30 12.60
CA LEU A 140 -10.34 -0.72 11.47
C LEU A 140 -10.24 0.38 10.40
N GLN A 141 -11.33 1.10 10.13
CA GLN A 141 -11.34 2.22 9.19
C GLN A 141 -10.47 3.38 9.68
N SER A 142 -10.53 3.72 10.97
CA SER A 142 -9.66 4.74 11.57
C SER A 142 -8.18 4.33 11.48
N GLU A 143 -7.86 3.09 11.83
CA GLU A 143 -6.51 2.54 11.76
C GLU A 143 -5.96 2.53 10.31
N LYS A 144 -6.74 2.00 9.36
CA LYS A 144 -6.36 1.96 7.94
C LYS A 144 -6.33 3.33 7.29
N GLY A 145 -7.24 4.24 7.66
CA GLY A 145 -7.24 5.62 7.22
C GLY A 145 -6.00 6.37 7.68
N LYS A 146 -5.56 6.13 8.93
CA LYS A 146 -4.28 6.65 9.45
C LYS A 146 -3.08 6.10 8.70
N LEU A 147 -3.08 4.80 8.36
CA LEU A 147 -2.02 4.19 7.54
C LEU A 147 -1.95 4.85 6.15
N GLY A 148 -3.09 4.98 5.49
CA GLY A 148 -3.19 5.65 4.19
C GLY A 148 -2.75 7.11 4.26
N GLY A 149 -3.06 7.83 5.35
CA GLY A 149 -2.63 9.21 5.58
C GLY A 149 -1.12 9.35 5.81
N LYS A 150 -0.49 8.40 6.53
CA LYS A 150 0.94 8.41 6.86
C LYS A 150 1.86 8.22 5.66
N ILE A 151 1.43 7.48 4.63
CA ILE A 151 2.22 7.29 3.42
C ILE A 151 2.16 8.58 2.59
N GLN A 152 3.26 9.31 2.57
CA GLN A 152 3.50 10.43 1.66
C GLN A 152 3.79 9.87 0.26
N THR A 153 2.94 10.20 -0.70
CA THR A 153 3.17 9.92 -2.12
C THR A 153 3.46 11.22 -2.84
N ASP A 154 4.17 11.17 -3.97
CA ASP A 154 4.52 12.38 -4.75
C ASP A 154 3.29 13.21 -5.12
N LEU A 155 2.18 12.55 -5.44
CA LEU A 155 0.91 13.22 -5.74
C LEU A 155 0.36 13.98 -4.53
N LYS A 156 0.53 13.46 -3.31
CA LYS A 156 0.12 14.17 -2.08
C LYS A 156 1.04 15.34 -1.78
N VAL A 157 2.35 15.17 -1.97
CA VAL A 157 3.33 16.27 -1.84
C VAL A 157 2.96 17.39 -2.79
N LYS A 158 2.75 17.09 -4.07
CA LYS A 158 2.33 18.05 -5.09
C LYS A 158 1.05 18.79 -4.69
N LYS A 159 -0.01 18.05 -4.31
CA LYS A 159 -1.28 18.65 -3.85
C LYS A 159 -1.13 19.50 -2.59
N TYR A 160 -0.18 19.18 -1.73
CA TYR A 160 0.11 19.98 -0.54
C TYR A 160 0.82 21.28 -0.92
N LEU A 161 1.85 21.20 -1.77
CA LEU A 161 2.57 22.36 -2.31
C LEU A 161 1.63 23.33 -3.04
N GLU A 162 0.68 22.81 -3.82
CA GLU A 162 -0.36 23.60 -4.51
C GLU A 162 -1.24 24.42 -3.55
N LYS A 163 -1.39 23.98 -2.30
CA LYS A 163 -2.20 24.65 -1.26
C LYS A 163 -1.37 25.52 -0.32
N GLN A 164 -0.05 25.47 -0.42
CA GLN A 164 0.85 26.19 0.45
C GLN A 164 0.89 27.66 0.05
N SER A 165 0.99 28.57 1.02
CA SER A 165 1.07 30.00 0.69
C SER A 165 2.38 30.31 -0.02
N GLN A 166 2.33 31.26 -0.97
CA GLN A 166 3.49 31.68 -1.75
C GLN A 166 4.66 32.11 -0.86
N SER A 167 4.39 32.81 0.24
CA SER A 167 5.36 33.18 1.26
C SER A 167 6.20 32.01 1.78
N ILE A 168 5.57 30.87 2.08
CA ILE A 168 6.27 29.68 2.60
C ILE A 168 7.05 29.00 1.47
N ILE A 169 6.50 28.95 0.25
CA ILE A 169 7.21 28.41 -0.91
C ILE A 169 8.49 29.21 -1.16
N GLN A 170 8.39 30.54 -1.23
CA GLN A 170 9.54 31.42 -1.42
C GLN A 170 10.57 31.27 -0.29
N PHE A 171 10.12 31.23 0.97
CA PHE A 171 11.00 30.99 2.11
C PHE A 171 11.82 29.70 2.01
N HIS A 172 11.21 28.61 1.53
CA HIS A 172 11.91 27.35 1.32
C HIS A 172 12.87 27.40 0.13
N LEU A 173 12.57 28.19 -0.90
CA LEU A 173 13.47 28.42 -2.03
C LEU A 173 14.70 29.26 -1.65
N SER A 174 14.60 30.16 -0.67
CA SER A 174 15.71 31.06 -0.28
C SER A 174 16.76 30.45 0.66
N GLY A 175 16.46 29.32 1.30
CA GLY A 175 17.27 28.84 2.42
C GLY A 175 17.15 29.73 3.66
N SER A 176 17.47 29.22 4.84
CA SER A 176 17.45 30.04 6.06
C SER A 176 18.28 29.46 7.19
N ARG A 177 18.61 30.34 8.15
CA ARG A 177 19.20 29.98 9.43
C ARG A 177 18.19 30.20 10.55
N TRP A 178 18.03 29.16 11.35
CA TRP A 178 17.16 29.12 12.52
C TRP A 178 17.98 28.89 13.77
N VAL A 179 17.61 29.58 14.85
CA VAL A 179 18.25 29.42 16.16
C VAL A 179 17.21 29.06 17.20
N ASN A 180 17.49 28.05 18.00
CA ASN A 180 16.72 27.74 19.20
C ASN A 180 17.34 28.44 20.41
N LYS A 181 16.64 29.45 20.95
CA LYS A 181 17.10 30.23 22.10
C LYS A 181 16.75 29.65 23.47
N LEU A 182 16.05 28.51 23.54
CA LEU A 182 15.69 27.87 24.82
C LEU A 182 16.78 26.93 25.36
N VAL A 183 17.85 26.75 24.59
CA VAL A 183 18.96 25.85 24.90
C VAL A 183 20.25 26.64 25.02
N ASN A 184 21.14 26.20 25.90
CA ASN A 184 22.44 26.81 26.11
C ASN A 184 23.54 25.74 25.97
N PRO A 185 24.42 25.83 24.96
CA PRO A 185 24.46 26.86 23.91
C PRO A 185 23.24 26.78 22.96
N PRO A 186 22.88 27.88 22.27
CA PRO A 186 21.80 27.89 21.29
C PRO A 186 22.03 26.84 20.19
N LEU A 187 20.97 26.15 19.77
CA LEU A 187 21.04 25.20 18.66
C LEU A 187 20.73 25.90 17.35
N GLU A 188 21.48 25.55 16.31
CA GLU A 188 21.31 26.13 14.99
C GLU A 188 20.87 25.09 13.96
N VAL A 189 19.95 25.49 13.08
CA VAL A 189 19.56 24.74 11.90
C VAL A 189 19.70 25.65 10.70
N ILE A 190 20.63 25.30 9.81
CA ILE A 190 20.87 26.01 8.56
C ILE A 190 20.51 25.06 7.42
N TYR A 191 19.75 25.54 6.45
CA TYR A 191 19.47 24.79 5.23
C TYR A 191 19.60 25.67 3.99
N GLN A 192 20.11 25.06 2.92
CA GLN A 192 20.40 25.74 1.66
C GLN A 192 19.13 25.94 0.82
N PRO A 193 19.12 26.90 -0.12
CA PRO A 193 18.08 27.04 -1.13
C PRO A 193 17.65 25.70 -1.73
N LYS A 194 16.33 25.44 -1.74
CA LYS A 194 15.71 24.21 -2.30
C LYS A 194 16.03 22.90 -1.58
N GLU A 195 16.81 22.91 -0.49
CA GLU A 195 17.09 21.71 0.31
C GLU A 195 15.82 21.18 0.99
N ILE A 196 14.94 22.09 1.39
CA ILE A 196 13.67 21.82 2.06
C ILE A 196 12.54 22.18 1.11
N GLN A 197 11.56 21.28 0.97
CA GLN A 197 10.38 21.52 0.13
C GLN A 197 9.14 21.77 0.98
N LEU A 198 9.04 21.09 2.11
CA LEU A 198 7.91 21.14 3.02
C LEU A 198 8.34 21.63 4.40
N THR A 199 7.44 22.31 5.10
CA THR A 199 7.62 22.65 6.52
C THR A 199 7.83 21.40 7.40
N ALA A 200 7.32 20.24 6.96
CA ALA A 200 7.57 18.95 7.59
C ALA A 200 9.05 18.51 7.49
N ASP A 201 9.76 18.88 6.43
CA ASP A 201 11.20 18.59 6.29
C ASP A 201 12.02 19.46 7.23
N LEU A 202 11.66 20.75 7.35
CA LEU A 202 12.25 21.65 8.33
C LEU A 202 12.05 21.16 9.76
N LYS A 203 10.84 20.71 10.08
CA LYS A 203 10.56 20.05 11.36
C LYS A 203 11.51 18.87 11.60
N ARG A 204 11.68 17.97 10.62
CA ARG A 204 12.58 16.81 10.75
C ARG A 204 14.03 17.25 11.02
N LYS A 205 14.51 18.29 10.32
CA LYS A 205 15.87 18.83 10.51
C LYS A 205 16.05 19.46 11.89
N MET A 206 15.04 20.19 12.39
CA MET A 206 15.02 20.71 13.77
C MET A 206 14.98 19.61 14.82
N GLU A 207 14.17 18.56 14.61
CA GLU A 207 14.13 17.39 15.49
C GLU A 207 15.48 16.70 15.53
N GLN A 208 16.14 16.50 14.38
CA GLN A 208 17.48 15.94 14.31
C GLN A 208 18.52 16.77 15.08
N ALA A 209 18.50 18.10 14.93
CA ALA A 209 19.38 18.99 15.70
C ALA A 209 19.14 18.88 17.21
N ILE A 210 17.89 18.79 17.65
CA ILE A 210 17.53 18.58 19.06
C ILE A 210 18.03 17.24 19.58
N PHE A 211 17.74 16.14 18.86
CA PHE A 211 18.12 14.79 19.29
C PHE A 211 19.62 14.53 19.23
N SER A 212 20.36 15.33 18.47
CA SER A 212 21.83 15.29 18.43
C SER A 212 22.47 16.17 19.50
N SER A 213 21.67 16.90 20.28
CA SER A 213 22.16 17.83 21.30
C SER A 213 22.05 17.26 22.72
N PRO A 214 22.84 17.76 23.68
CA PRO A 214 22.65 17.48 25.11
C PRO A 214 21.26 17.90 25.63
N ALA A 215 20.56 18.81 24.95
CA ALA A 215 19.25 19.30 25.34
C ALA A 215 18.07 18.38 24.96
N GLN A 216 18.34 17.19 24.40
CA GLN A 216 17.29 16.27 23.93
C GLN A 216 16.26 15.92 25.02
N GLU A 217 16.67 15.81 26.29
CA GLU A 217 15.77 15.44 27.39
C GLU A 217 14.74 16.53 27.69
N HIS A 218 15.16 17.80 27.61
CA HIS A 218 14.26 18.95 27.80
C HIS A 218 13.20 19.04 26.70
N PHE A 219 13.50 18.54 25.50
CA PHE A 219 12.58 18.59 24.35
C PHE A 219 11.79 17.30 24.14
N ARG A 220 12.17 16.17 24.74
CA ARG A 220 11.48 14.89 24.55
C ARG A 220 10.02 14.98 25.01
N SER A 221 9.78 15.49 26.22
CA SER A 221 8.41 15.70 26.73
C SER A 221 7.61 16.66 25.84
N PHE A 222 8.27 17.74 25.40
CA PHE A 222 7.67 18.76 24.55
C PHE A 222 7.20 18.20 23.19
N LEU A 223 8.09 17.47 22.51
CA LEU A 223 7.83 16.84 21.21
C LEU A 223 6.84 15.67 21.30
N GLU A 224 6.58 15.13 22.47
CA GLU A 224 5.57 14.09 22.68
C GLU A 224 4.17 14.69 22.86
N THR A 225 4.05 15.84 23.54
CA THR A 225 2.76 16.45 23.85
C THR A 225 2.16 17.32 22.74
N ASP A 226 2.96 17.95 21.87
CA ASP A 226 2.48 18.99 20.92
C ASP A 226 2.74 18.65 19.44
N ARG A 227 2.79 17.35 19.10
CA ARG A 227 3.08 16.87 17.72
C ARG A 227 2.15 17.44 16.65
N GLY A 228 0.90 17.72 17.02
CA GLY A 228 -0.12 18.20 16.09
C GLY A 228 0.12 19.62 15.58
N ASN A 229 0.78 20.48 16.36
CA ASN A 229 0.86 21.90 16.06
C ASN A 229 2.21 22.36 15.55
N PHE A 230 3.27 21.54 15.64
CA PHE A 230 4.64 21.96 15.34
C PHE A 230 4.78 22.63 13.95
N THR A 231 4.36 21.94 12.89
CA THR A 231 4.46 22.48 11.52
C THR A 231 3.64 23.75 11.34
N SER A 232 2.47 23.84 11.97
CA SER A 232 1.62 25.04 11.92
C SER A 232 2.24 26.25 12.63
N GLY A 233 2.92 26.03 13.76
CA GLY A 233 3.61 27.10 14.48
C GLY A 233 4.82 27.60 13.71
N ILE A 234 5.63 26.70 13.14
CA ILE A 234 6.75 27.05 12.26
C ILE A 234 6.25 27.82 11.03
N ALA A 235 5.17 27.37 10.40
CA ALA A 235 4.55 28.09 9.28
C ALA A 235 4.12 29.51 9.67
N LYS A 236 3.56 29.73 10.87
CA LYS A 236 3.23 31.07 11.37
C LYS A 236 4.47 31.94 11.57
N VAL A 237 5.57 31.36 12.04
CA VAL A 237 6.86 32.07 12.16
C VAL A 237 7.38 32.51 10.79
N ILE A 238 7.37 31.60 9.82
CA ILE A 238 7.75 31.91 8.43
C ILE A 238 6.90 33.03 7.86
N LYS A 239 5.57 32.91 7.94
CA LYS A 239 4.65 33.93 7.43
C LYS A 239 4.86 35.30 8.07
N THR A 240 5.04 35.34 9.40
CA THR A 240 5.31 36.57 10.13
C THR A 240 6.64 37.20 9.69
N PHE A 241 7.68 36.37 9.50
CA PHE A 241 9.00 36.81 9.04
C PHE A 241 8.94 37.35 7.60
N MET A 242 8.17 36.73 6.73
CA MET A 242 7.93 37.16 5.34
C MET A 242 6.96 38.34 5.21
N GLY A 243 6.53 38.96 6.33
CA GLY A 243 5.64 40.12 6.31
C GLY A 243 4.17 39.82 5.98
N GLU A 244 3.74 38.56 5.98
CA GLU A 244 2.34 38.20 5.71
C GLU A 244 1.43 38.55 6.90
N THR A 245 0.37 39.30 6.64
CA THR A 245 -0.67 39.61 7.64
C THR A 245 -1.45 38.35 8.01
N ILE A 246 -1.24 37.83 9.23
CA ILE A 246 -1.96 36.68 9.77
C ILE A 246 -2.64 37.00 11.09
N SER A 247 -3.74 36.31 11.40
CA SER A 247 -4.56 36.56 12.61
C SER A 247 -3.84 36.34 13.95
N SER A 248 -2.70 35.66 13.93
CA SER A 248 -1.89 35.39 15.13
C SER A 248 -0.41 35.34 14.76
N PRO A 249 0.25 36.50 14.60
CA PRO A 249 1.66 36.56 14.24
C PRO A 249 2.51 35.93 15.33
N ARG A 250 3.59 35.25 14.93
CA ARG A 250 4.53 34.59 15.84
C ARG A 250 5.96 34.91 15.39
N LYS A 251 6.77 35.47 16.29
CA LYS A 251 8.20 35.67 16.05
C LYS A 251 9.04 34.43 16.33
N ARG A 252 8.50 33.50 17.14
CA ARG A 252 9.16 32.28 17.58
C ARG A 252 8.17 31.15 17.77
N ALA A 253 8.64 29.91 17.64
CA ALA A 253 7.87 28.72 17.98
C ALA A 253 8.79 27.66 18.61
N TRP A 254 8.50 27.23 19.84
CA TRP A 254 9.31 26.23 20.57
C TRP A 254 10.79 26.62 20.72
N GLY A 255 11.03 27.91 20.90
CA GLY A 255 12.38 28.47 21.00
C GLY A 255 13.04 28.76 19.66
N TRP A 256 12.53 28.17 18.56
CA TRP A 256 13.03 28.41 17.21
C TRP A 256 12.55 29.77 16.68
N GLU A 257 13.50 30.54 16.20
CA GLU A 257 13.30 31.80 15.49
C GLU A 257 14.17 31.84 14.23
N ILE A 258 13.72 32.59 13.23
CA ILE A 258 14.46 32.83 11.99
C ILE A 258 15.44 33.98 12.26
N VAL A 259 16.71 33.77 11.96
CA VAL A 259 17.75 34.80 12.10
C VAL A 259 18.00 35.48 10.75
N GLU A 260 18.13 34.72 9.67
CA GLU A 260 18.47 35.24 8.35
C GLU A 260 18.01 34.31 7.22
N LEU A 261 17.83 34.89 6.03
CA LEU A 261 17.72 34.16 4.75
C LEU A 261 19.11 34.08 4.11
N LEU A 262 19.42 32.96 3.47
CA LEU A 262 20.77 32.73 2.92
C LEU A 262 20.94 33.28 1.50
N ASN A 263 19.85 33.42 0.74
CA ASN A 263 19.84 34.20 -0.49
C ASN A 263 19.35 35.61 -0.17
N GLY A 264 20.28 36.55 -0.03
CA GLY A 264 20.05 37.95 0.36
C GLY A 264 19.29 38.83 -0.64
N GLU A 265 18.69 38.27 -1.69
CA GLU A 265 17.74 39.00 -2.52
C GLU A 265 16.33 38.73 -2.00
N LEU A 266 15.83 39.65 -1.16
CA LEU A 266 14.39 39.89 -1.10
C LEU A 266 14.00 40.30 -2.53
N ILE A 267 13.42 39.38 -3.30
CA ILE A 267 12.75 39.76 -4.54
C ILE A 267 11.65 40.73 -4.10
N ASP A 268 11.82 42.02 -4.40
CA ASP A 268 10.79 43.04 -4.20
C ASP A 268 9.53 42.54 -4.93
N LEU A 269 8.54 42.13 -4.14
CA LEU A 269 7.23 41.75 -4.64
C LEU A 269 6.47 43.05 -4.91
N VAL A 270 6.44 43.45 -6.18
CA VAL A 270 5.43 44.37 -6.73
C VAL A 270 4.08 43.66 -6.78
#